data_AF-A0ABD5LWK0-F1
#
_entry.id   AF-A0ABD5LWK0-F1
#
_cell.length_a   1.000
_cell.length_b   1.000
_cell.length_c   1.000
_cell.angle_alpha   90.00
_cell.angle_beta   90.00
_cell.angle_gamma   90.00
#
_symmetry.space_group_name_H-M   'P 1'
#
loop_
_entity.id
_entity.type
_entity.pdbx_description
1 polymer ?
#
loop_
_entity_poly.entity_id
_entity_poly.type
_entity_poly.pdbx_seq_one_letter_code
_entity_poly.pdbx_strand_id
1 'polypeptide(L)'
;MPDRYDGTVYCPNSRIYDRALTYFKATTDLPPVGNNFYQLNEYVDIKINFEIWGPNPLPTVPFSDIPNNRNNQQGCRVPSSPKPHISSGSSGQLTFRLRKPIINGVSLNGQSLAQMYAMVSHSGAPKPMAQSPFLN
;
A
#
# COMPACT_ATOMS: atom_id res chain seq x y z
N MET A 1 -11.96 -4.13 -14.58
CA MET A 1 -10.92 -4.89 -13.86
C MET A 1 -10.01 -3.87 -13.18
N PRO A 2 -9.43 -4.16 -12.01
CA PRO A 2 -8.47 -3.24 -11.39
C PRO A 2 -7.28 -3.00 -12.33
N ASP A 3 -6.79 -1.76 -12.34
CA ASP A 3 -5.61 -1.38 -13.11
C ASP A 3 -4.40 -2.20 -12.67
N ARG A 4 -3.50 -2.47 -13.61
CA ARG A 4 -2.31 -3.28 -13.36
C ARG A 4 -1.06 -2.52 -13.75
N TYR A 5 -0.03 -2.66 -12.96
CA TYR A 5 1.29 -2.12 -13.23
C TYR A 5 2.35 -3.20 -13.10
N ASP A 6 3.47 -2.98 -13.76
CA ASP A 6 4.65 -3.83 -13.63
C ASP A 6 5.60 -3.19 -12.63
N GLY A 7 6.23 -4.03 -11.81
CA GLY A 7 7.25 -3.61 -10.85
C GLY A 7 8.53 -4.41 -11.01
N THR A 8 9.60 -3.95 -10.37
CA THR A 8 10.85 -4.71 -10.24
C THR A 8 11.20 -4.80 -8.76
N VAL A 9 11.50 -6.02 -8.30
CA VAL A 9 12.02 -6.24 -6.96
C VAL A 9 13.52 -6.46 -7.05
N TYR A 10 14.28 -5.76 -6.21
CA TYR A 10 15.73 -5.88 -6.12
C TYR A 10 16.14 -6.75 -4.94
N CYS A 11 17.05 -7.70 -5.18
CA CYS A 11 17.66 -8.58 -4.21
C CYS A 11 19.13 -8.85 -4.59
N PRO A 12 20.01 -7.83 -4.43
CA PRO A 12 21.36 -7.87 -4.97
C PRO A 12 22.29 -8.89 -4.28
N ASN A 13 22.05 -9.14 -2.99
CA ASN A 13 22.99 -9.89 -2.16
C ASN A 13 22.69 -11.39 -2.09
N SER A 14 21.41 -11.77 -2.19
CA SER A 14 21.00 -13.17 -2.14
C SER A 14 19.61 -13.34 -2.73
N ARG A 15 19.40 -14.51 -3.35
CA ARG A 15 18.10 -14.87 -3.90
C ARG A 15 17.13 -15.21 -2.76
N ILE A 16 15.88 -14.78 -2.91
CA ILE A 16 14.77 -15.11 -2.01
C ILE A 16 13.99 -16.25 -2.65
N TYR A 17 14.18 -17.46 -2.12
CA TYR A 17 13.52 -18.70 -2.53
C TYR A 17 12.44 -19.10 -1.52
N ASP A 18 11.63 -20.10 -1.86
CA ASP A 18 10.65 -20.80 -1.00
C ASP A 18 9.57 -19.95 -0.31
N ARG A 19 8.29 -20.22 -0.64
CA ARG A 19 7.11 -19.63 0.02
C ARG A 19 7.20 -18.13 0.29
N ALA A 20 7.93 -17.40 -0.56
CA ALA A 20 8.10 -15.97 -0.41
C ALA A 20 6.79 -15.26 -0.74
N LEU A 21 6.51 -14.20 0.02
CA LEU A 21 5.33 -13.37 -0.11
C LEU A 21 5.75 -11.92 -0.37
N THR A 22 4.84 -11.17 -0.99
CA THR A 22 4.97 -9.71 -1.05
C THR A 22 4.26 -9.14 0.17
N TYR A 23 5.01 -8.41 0.98
CA TYR A 23 4.53 -7.68 2.15
C TYR A 23 4.34 -6.22 1.80
N PHE A 24 3.28 -5.62 2.31
CA PHE A 24 2.91 -4.24 2.04
C PHE A 24 2.89 -3.42 3.32
N LYS A 25 3.25 -2.17 3.18
CA LYS A 25 3.10 -1.11 4.17
C LYS A 25 2.42 0.06 3.51
N ALA A 26 1.56 0.75 4.23
CA ALA A 26 1.04 2.03 3.78
C ALA A 26 1.12 3.07 4.88
N THR A 27 1.44 4.29 4.48
CA THR A 27 1.54 5.47 5.36
C THR A 27 0.76 6.63 4.76
N THR A 28 0.41 7.59 5.59
CA THR A 28 -0.14 8.87 5.19
C THR A 28 0.55 9.96 5.99
N ASP A 29 0.79 11.10 5.34
CA ASP A 29 1.37 12.28 5.98
C ASP A 29 0.27 13.24 6.49
N LEU A 30 -1.01 12.87 6.31
CA LEU A 30 -2.13 13.64 6.81
C LEU A 30 -2.18 13.62 8.35
N PRO A 31 -2.62 14.70 9.01
CA PRO A 31 -2.73 14.74 10.46
C PRO A 31 -3.77 13.75 10.98
N PRO A 32 -3.44 12.88 11.95
CA PRO A 32 -4.41 11.94 12.53
C PRO A 32 -5.44 12.67 13.39
N VAL A 33 -6.71 12.23 13.29
CA VAL A 33 -7.82 12.75 14.10
C VAL A 33 -8.56 11.64 14.88
N GLY A 34 -7.95 10.47 14.99
CA GLY A 34 -8.47 9.30 15.73
C GLY A 34 -9.33 8.34 14.90
N ASN A 35 -9.50 7.11 15.38
CA ASN A 35 -10.31 6.05 14.74
C ASN A 35 -9.92 5.74 13.29
N ASN A 36 -8.63 5.82 12.96
CA ASN A 36 -8.06 5.70 11.61
C ASN A 36 -8.62 6.73 10.61
N PHE A 37 -9.05 7.90 11.10
CA PHE A 37 -9.35 9.06 10.28
C PHE A 37 -8.20 10.05 10.31
N TYR A 38 -8.06 10.76 9.20
CA TYR A 38 -7.02 11.74 8.92
C TYR A 38 -7.62 13.02 8.36
N GLN A 39 -7.13 14.16 8.82
CA GLN A 39 -7.64 15.44 8.36
C GLN A 39 -7.19 15.71 6.92
N LEU A 40 -8.15 15.74 6.00
CA LEU A 40 -7.87 16.08 4.59
C LEU A 40 -7.89 17.60 4.37
N ASN A 41 -8.84 18.28 5.01
CA ASN A 41 -8.95 19.74 5.05
C ASN A 41 -9.80 20.14 6.27
N GLU A 42 -10.29 21.39 6.33
CA GLU A 42 -11.11 21.85 7.45
C GLU A 42 -12.53 21.28 7.50
N TYR A 43 -13.03 20.75 6.38
CA TYR A 43 -14.39 20.24 6.21
C TYR A 43 -14.47 18.72 6.29
N VAL A 44 -13.40 18.02 5.95
CA VAL A 44 -13.42 16.58 5.64
C VAL A 44 -12.25 15.89 6.33
N ASP A 45 -12.57 14.84 7.09
CA ASP A 45 -11.62 13.78 7.44
C ASP A 45 -11.79 12.59 6.49
N ILE A 46 -10.73 11.82 6.31
CA ILE A 46 -10.74 10.59 5.50
C ILE A 46 -10.18 9.40 6.25
N LYS A 47 -10.74 8.24 5.94
CA LYS A 47 -10.15 6.93 6.23
C LYS A 47 -9.85 6.25 4.91
N ILE A 48 -8.67 5.65 4.81
CA ILE A 48 -8.13 5.08 3.57
C ILE A 48 -7.94 3.59 3.79
N ASN A 49 -8.41 2.78 2.85
CA ASN A 49 -8.16 1.35 2.77
C ASN A 49 -7.58 1.03 1.41
N PHE A 50 -6.42 0.38 1.35
CA PHE A 50 -5.84 -0.07 0.09
C PHE A 50 -6.21 -1.51 -0.20
N GLU A 51 -6.50 -1.82 -1.45
CA GLU A 51 -6.63 -3.20 -1.89
C GLU A 51 -5.26 -3.85 -2.07
N ILE A 52 -5.00 -4.97 -1.41
CA ILE A 52 -3.86 -5.85 -1.62
C ILE A 52 -4.37 -7.08 -2.38
N TRP A 53 -3.71 -7.42 -3.47
CA TRP A 53 -4.12 -8.55 -4.29
C TRP A 53 -3.86 -9.88 -3.59
N GLY A 54 -4.87 -10.40 -2.90
CA GLY A 54 -4.76 -11.57 -2.04
C GLY A 54 -6.06 -11.89 -1.30
N PRO A 55 -6.07 -12.90 -0.41
CA PRO A 55 -7.24 -13.27 0.38
C PRO A 55 -7.61 -12.26 1.48
N ASN A 56 -6.69 -11.39 1.88
CA ASN A 56 -6.92 -10.31 2.85
C ASN A 56 -6.80 -8.96 2.14
N PRO A 57 -7.89 -8.48 1.50
CA PRO A 57 -7.75 -7.47 0.48
C PRO A 57 -7.63 -6.06 1.03
N LEU A 58 -8.22 -5.69 2.17
CA LEU A 58 -8.51 -4.26 2.40
C LEU A 58 -8.00 -3.65 3.73
N PRO A 59 -6.71 -3.77 4.08
CA PRO A 59 -6.18 -3.17 5.30
C PRO A 59 -6.38 -1.65 5.34
N THR A 60 -6.59 -1.13 6.55
CA THR A 60 -6.76 0.32 6.80
C THR A 60 -5.39 0.98 6.95
N VAL A 61 -5.16 2.11 6.27
CA VAL A 61 -3.95 2.92 6.43
C VAL A 61 -3.97 3.59 7.83
N PRO A 62 -2.86 3.59 8.59
CA PRO A 62 -1.56 3.04 8.26
C PRO A 62 -1.50 1.55 8.62
N PHE A 63 -0.72 0.78 7.86
CA PHE A 63 -0.47 -0.63 8.16
C PHE A 63 0.97 -0.99 7.82
N SER A 64 1.48 -2.04 8.47
CA SER A 64 2.78 -2.63 8.19
C SER A 64 2.67 -4.13 8.06
N ASP A 65 3.61 -4.69 7.29
CA ASP A 65 3.87 -6.13 7.20
C ASP A 65 2.64 -6.97 6.83
N ILE A 66 1.73 -6.43 6.00
CA ILE A 66 0.56 -7.17 5.52
C ILE A 66 0.96 -7.96 4.27
N PRO A 67 0.97 -9.31 4.31
CA PRO A 67 1.29 -10.11 3.15
C PRO A 67 0.11 -10.20 2.18
N ASN A 68 0.40 -10.31 0.89
CA ASN A 68 -0.63 -10.66 -0.09
C ASN A 68 -1.08 -12.12 -0.05
N ASN A 69 -0.40 -13.00 0.70
CA ASN A 69 -0.69 -14.44 0.82
C ASN A 69 -0.97 -15.12 -0.54
N ARG A 70 -0.31 -14.64 -1.60
CA ARG A 70 -0.60 -15.07 -2.97
C ARG A 70 0.42 -16.10 -3.40
N ASN A 71 -0.07 -17.26 -3.84
CA ASN A 71 0.57 -18.34 -4.61
C ASN A 71 2.01 -18.76 -4.26
N ASN A 72 2.63 -18.24 -3.19
CA ASN A 72 3.97 -18.57 -2.73
C ASN A 72 5.08 -18.40 -3.80
N GLN A 73 4.79 -17.70 -4.90
CA GLN A 73 5.68 -17.50 -6.05
C GLN A 73 6.18 -16.05 -6.15
N GLN A 74 6.23 -15.34 -5.02
CA GLN A 74 6.62 -13.93 -4.99
C GLN A 74 8.14 -13.72 -4.84
N GLY A 75 8.96 -14.77 -4.90
CA GLY A 75 10.42 -14.70 -4.70
C GLY A 75 11.18 -13.78 -5.67
N CYS A 76 12.45 -13.52 -5.38
CA CYS A 76 13.30 -12.60 -6.15
C CYS A 76 14.64 -13.26 -6.45
N ARG A 77 15.02 -13.36 -7.73
CA ARG A 77 16.33 -13.80 -8.22
C ARG A 77 17.33 -12.65 -8.26
N VAL A 78 18.60 -12.94 -7.94
CA VAL A 78 19.69 -11.96 -8.02
C VAL A 78 19.89 -11.49 -9.47
N PRO A 79 20.13 -10.19 -9.72
CA PRO A 79 20.08 -9.09 -8.76
C PRO A 79 18.68 -8.51 -8.58
N SER A 80 17.76 -8.82 -9.50
CA SER A 80 16.38 -8.36 -9.48
C SER A 80 15.45 -9.33 -10.21
N SER A 81 14.16 -9.19 -9.96
CA SER A 81 13.12 -9.93 -10.70
C SER A 81 11.95 -9.03 -11.07
N PRO A 82 11.49 -9.11 -12.33
CA PRO A 82 10.28 -8.43 -12.73
C PRO A 82 9.07 -9.03 -12.01
N LYS A 83 8.09 -8.16 -11.73
CA LYS A 83 6.81 -8.47 -11.13
C LYS A 83 5.71 -7.91 -12.02
N PRO A 84 5.31 -8.66 -13.05
CA PRO A 84 4.28 -8.19 -13.94
C PRO A 84 2.90 -8.24 -13.28
N HIS A 85 1.99 -7.40 -13.77
CA HIS A 85 0.56 -7.46 -13.47
C HIS A 85 0.18 -7.25 -12.00
N ILE A 86 0.92 -6.44 -11.24
CA ILE A 86 0.57 -6.10 -9.86
C ILE A 86 -0.71 -5.27 -9.86
N SER A 87 -1.67 -5.64 -9.00
CA SER A 87 -2.90 -4.87 -8.75
C SER A 87 -3.03 -4.41 -7.30
N SER A 88 -2.06 -4.70 -6.42
CA SER A 88 -2.09 -4.11 -5.08
C SER A 88 -1.97 -2.60 -5.19
N GLY A 89 -2.86 -1.84 -4.53
CA GLY A 89 -2.89 -0.39 -4.51
C GLY A 89 -3.58 0.27 -5.71
N SER A 90 -4.00 -0.50 -6.74
CA SER A 90 -4.74 0.04 -7.88
C SER A 90 -6.21 0.34 -7.54
N SER A 91 -6.68 -0.15 -6.40
CA SER A 91 -8.04 0.02 -5.90
C SER A 91 -8.02 0.14 -4.37
N GLY A 92 -9.12 0.61 -3.82
CA GLY A 92 -9.26 0.85 -2.40
C GLY A 92 -10.62 1.43 -2.05
N GLN A 93 -10.78 1.79 -0.79
CA GLN A 93 -11.97 2.49 -0.31
C GLN A 93 -11.56 3.75 0.43
N LEU A 94 -12.31 4.82 0.18
CA LEU A 94 -12.23 6.07 0.92
C LEU A 94 -13.53 6.29 1.68
N THR A 95 -13.42 6.48 2.99
CA THR A 95 -14.56 6.90 3.81
C THR A 95 -14.36 8.34 4.19
N PHE A 96 -15.29 9.20 3.75
CA PHE A 96 -15.29 10.63 4.07
C PHE A 96 -16.15 10.89 5.31
N ARG A 97 -15.65 11.72 6.24
CA ARG A 97 -16.38 12.19 7.42
C ARG A 97 -16.40 13.71 7.42
N LEU A 98 -17.60 14.28 7.26
CA LEU A 98 -17.80 15.72 7.29
C LEU A 98 -17.68 16.26 8.72
N ARG A 99 -16.89 17.32 8.89
CA ARG A 99 -16.69 18.04 10.16
C ARG A 99 -17.54 19.30 10.27
N LYS A 100 -17.81 19.92 9.12
CA LYS A 100 -18.56 21.17 8.98
C LYS A 100 -19.50 21.06 7.78
N PRO A 101 -20.67 21.73 7.80
CA PRO A 101 -21.53 21.82 6.63
C PRO A 101 -20.79 22.41 5.42
N ILE A 102 -21.08 21.88 4.23
CA ILE A 102 -20.54 22.36 2.97
C ILE A 102 -21.66 23.12 2.24
N ILE A 103 -21.51 24.42 2.09
CA ILE A 103 -22.55 25.28 1.49
C ILE A 103 -22.26 25.54 0.00
N ASN A 104 -20.99 25.80 -0.36
CA ASN A 104 -20.58 26.19 -1.71
C ASN A 104 -19.72 25.13 -2.43
N GLY A 105 -19.75 23.89 -1.95
CA GLY A 105 -18.85 22.83 -2.38
C GLY A 105 -17.45 22.93 -1.76
N VAL A 106 -16.65 21.88 -1.94
CA VAL A 106 -15.24 21.84 -1.53
C VAL A 106 -14.44 21.17 -2.65
N SER A 107 -13.29 21.74 -3.00
CA SER A 107 -12.38 21.11 -3.96
C SER A 107 -11.34 20.29 -3.22
N LEU A 108 -11.16 19.05 -3.65
CA LEU A 108 -10.04 18.20 -3.25
C LEU A 108 -9.01 18.24 -4.37
N ASN A 109 -8.07 19.19 -4.29
CA ASN A 109 -6.97 19.27 -5.25
C ASN A 109 -6.06 18.04 -5.08
N GLY A 110 -5.47 17.55 -6.17
CA GLY A 110 -4.79 16.24 -6.32
C GLY A 110 -3.56 15.99 -5.44
N GLN A 111 -3.70 16.18 -4.14
CA GLN A 111 -2.71 15.86 -3.13
C GLN A 111 -2.61 14.35 -2.93
N SER A 112 -1.40 13.86 -2.74
CA SER A 112 -1.16 12.48 -2.34
C SER A 112 -1.79 12.22 -0.98
N LEU A 113 -2.68 11.24 -0.89
CA LEU A 113 -3.39 10.90 0.36
C LEU A 113 -2.61 9.91 1.21
N ALA A 114 -1.94 8.97 0.56
CA ALA A 114 -1.19 7.90 1.20
C ALA A 114 -0.20 7.30 0.20
N GLN A 115 0.84 6.69 0.74
CA GLN A 115 1.87 5.99 -0.03
C GLN A 115 1.88 4.53 0.39
N MET A 116 1.95 3.63 -0.59
CA MET A 116 2.06 2.20 -0.36
C MET A 116 3.42 1.68 -0.85
N TYR A 117 4.03 0.86 -0.03
CA TYR A 117 5.33 0.24 -0.22
C TYR A 117 5.15 -1.27 -0.24
N ALA A 118 6.00 -1.97 -0.99
CA ALA A 118 5.96 -3.41 -1.09
C ALA A 118 7.36 -3.99 -0.96
N MET A 119 7.55 -5.12 -0.29
CA MET A 119 8.82 -5.85 -0.30
C MET A 119 8.56 -7.34 -0.48
N VAL A 120 9.55 -8.07 -0.97
CA VAL A 120 9.52 -9.54 -0.99
C VAL A 120 10.32 -10.05 0.19
N SER A 121 9.74 -10.97 0.97
CA SER A 121 10.46 -11.70 2.02
C SER A 121 9.95 -13.14 2.15
N HIS A 122 10.68 -13.96 2.90
CA HIS A 122 10.25 -15.31 3.26
C HIS A 122 8.98 -15.24 4.13
N SER A 123 8.04 -16.17 3.91
CA SER A 123 6.80 -16.23 4.69
C SER A 123 7.09 -16.32 6.19
N GLY A 124 6.46 -15.44 6.96
CA GLY A 124 6.60 -15.35 8.42
C GLY A 124 7.82 -14.59 8.90
N ALA A 125 8.65 -14.04 8.00
CA ALA A 125 9.84 -13.27 8.34
C ALA A 125 9.92 -11.95 7.54
N PRO A 126 8.93 -11.04 7.68
CA PRO A 126 9.03 -9.71 7.06
C PRO A 126 10.27 -8.97 7.60
N LYS A 127 11.08 -8.40 6.70
CA LYS A 127 12.14 -7.48 7.10
C LYS A 127 11.56 -6.07 7.28
N PRO A 128 12.10 -5.20 8.14
CA PRO A 128 11.62 -3.83 8.22
C PRO A 128 11.66 -3.14 6.85
N MET A 129 10.50 -2.73 6.34
CA MET A 129 10.41 -1.94 5.11
C MET A 129 11.00 -0.55 5.37
N ALA A 130 12.19 -0.29 4.80
CA ALA A 130 12.75 1.04 4.72
C ALA A 130 11.78 1.97 3.97
N GLN A 131 11.79 3.26 4.29
CA GLN A 131 10.87 4.27 3.74
C GLN A 131 11.06 4.56 2.24
N SER A 132 11.95 3.85 1.53
CA SER A 132 12.23 4.16 0.13
C SER A 132 11.29 3.44 -0.84
N PRO A 133 10.54 4.19 -1.67
CA PRO A 133 9.73 3.62 -2.73
C PRO A 133 10.63 3.00 -3.80
N PHE A 134 10.16 1.93 -4.42
CA PHE A 134 10.75 1.36 -5.62
C PHE A 134 10.56 2.35 -6.77
N LEU A 135 11.53 3.23 -6.98
CA LEU A 135 11.63 4.10 -8.16
C LEU A 135 13.06 4.04 -8.68
N ASN A 136 13.20 3.45 -9.86
CA ASN A 136 14.02 3.95 -10.96
C ASN A 136 13.18 3.80 -12.22
#